data_AF-A0A2E4JD80-F1
#
_entry.id   AF-A0A2E4JD80-F1
#
_cell.length_a   1.000
_cell.length_b   1.000
_cell.length_c   1.000
_cell.angle_alpha   90.00
_cell.angle_beta   90.00
_cell.angle_gamma   90.00
#
_symmetry.space_group_name_H-M   'P 1'
#
loop_
_entity.id
_entity.type
_entity.pdbx_description
1 polymer ?
#
loop_
_entity_poly.entity_id
_entity_poly.type
_entity_poly.pdbx_seq_one_letter_code
_entity_poly.pdbx_strand_id
1 'polypeptide(L)' 'MEFFVAGASAVQIGTASFAEPVITTRILDELPAAVNSLGASELQQIVGTLVIGDSAKTSNK' A
#
# COMPACT_ATOMS: atom_id res chain seq x y z
N MET A 1 -0.09 3.31 -2.84
CA MET A 1 0.54 2.44 -1.80
C MET A 1 -0.04 2.68 -0.41
N GLU A 2 -0.48 3.89 -0.13
CA GLU A 2 -1.02 4.44 1.11
C GLU A 2 -2.06 3.54 1.77
N PHE A 3 -3.02 3.01 1.01
CA PHE A 3 -4.05 2.11 1.54
C PHE A 3 -3.47 0.84 2.15
N PHE A 4 -2.45 0.25 1.52
CA PHE A 4 -1.81 -0.97 2.02
C PHE A 4 -1.03 -0.68 3.31
N VAL A 5 -0.15 0.33 3.31
CA VAL A 5 0.62 0.69 4.52
C VAL A 5 -0.28 1.12 5.69
N ALA A 6 -1.45 1.69 5.40
CA ALA A 6 -2.48 2.00 6.40
C ALA A 6 -3.24 0.76 6.93
N GLY A 7 -3.09 -0.41 6.30
CA GLY A 7 -3.62 -1.69 6.79
C GLY A 7 -4.66 -2.37 5.89
N ALA A 8 -4.98 -1.82 4.71
CA ALA A 8 -5.91 -2.48 3.79
C ALA A 8 -5.30 -3.77 3.21
N SER A 9 -6.08 -4.85 3.14
CA SER A 9 -5.71 -6.09 2.46
C SER A 9 -6.13 -6.13 0.99
N ALA A 10 -7.08 -5.28 0.60
CA ALA A 10 -7.57 -5.10 -0.76
C ALA A 10 -8.05 -3.66 -0.96
N VAL A 11 -8.01 -3.17 -2.21
CA VAL A 11 -8.42 -1.81 -2.57
C VAL A 11 -9.34 -1.86 -3.78
N GLN A 12 -10.53 -1.26 -3.65
CA GLN A 12 -11.50 -1.15 -4.74
C GLN A 12 -11.27 0.15 -5.53
N ILE A 13 -11.33 0.05 -6.86
CA ILE A 13 -11.23 1.19 -7.78
C ILE A 13 -12.58 1.39 -8.47
N GLY A 14 -13.26 2.50 -8.17
CA GLY A 14 -14.59 2.82 -8.70
C GLY A 14 -14.56 4.05 -9.61
N THR A 15 -14.57 5.24 -9.02
CA THR A 15 -14.69 6.51 -9.76
C THR A 15 -13.59 6.73 -10.81
N ALA A 16 -12.35 6.29 -10.51
CA ALA A 16 -11.23 6.44 -11.45
C ALA A 16 -11.47 5.70 -12.77
N SER A 17 -12.18 4.56 -12.75
CA SER A 17 -12.48 3.77 -13.95
C SER A 17 -13.39 4.50 -14.95
N PHE A 18 -14.17 5.48 -14.50
CA PHE A 18 -14.98 6.31 -15.41
C PHE A 18 -14.14 7.32 -16.19
N ALA A 19 -13.05 7.82 -15.59
CA ALA A 19 -12.13 8.74 -16.24
C ALA A 19 -11.13 7.98 -17.13
N GLU A 20 -10.62 6.84 -16.64
CA GLU A 20 -9.67 5.98 -17.34
C GLU A 20 -10.08 4.51 -17.20
N PRO A 21 -10.77 3.91 -18.18
CA PRO A 21 -11.28 2.54 -18.09
C PRO A 21 -10.21 1.46 -17.87
N VAL A 22 -8.97 1.72 -18.25
CA VAL A 22 -7.83 0.78 -18.15
C VAL A 22 -6.99 0.97 -16.88
N ILE A 23 -7.38 1.89 -15.98
CA ILE A 23 -6.58 2.27 -14.81
C ILE A 23 -6.24 1.07 -13.92
N THR A 24 -7.16 0.11 -13.76
CA THR A 24 -6.94 -1.07 -12.92
C THR A 24 -5.81 -1.95 -13.45
N THR A 25 -5.74 -2.15 -14.77
CA THR A 25 -4.65 -2.92 -15.40
C THR A 25 -3.32 -2.20 -15.23
N ARG A 26 -3.29 -0.90 -15.46
CA ARG A 26 -2.10 -0.08 -15.26
C ARG A 26 -1.60 -0.12 -13.82
N ILE A 27 -2.50 0.01 -12.84
CA ILE A 27 -2.16 -0.13 -11.42
C ILE A 27 -1.54 -1.51 -11.15
N LEU A 28 -2.12 -2.58 -11.72
CA LEU A 28 -1.60 -3.93 -11.55
C LEU A 28 -0.18 -4.09 -12.12
N ASP A 29 0.10 -3.49 -13.28
CA ASP A 29 1.43 -3.55 -13.91
C ASP A 29 2.48 -2.75 -13.12
N GLU A 30 2.09 -1.61 -12.54
CA GLU A 30 2.97 -0.75 -11.75
C GLU A 30 3.19 -1.24 -10.31
N LEU A 31 2.24 -2.04 -9.77
CA LEU A 31 2.23 -2.46 -8.37
C LEU A 31 3.49 -3.23 -7.94
N PRO A 32 4.03 -4.22 -8.69
CA PRO A 32 5.24 -4.93 -8.28
C PRO A 32 6.45 -4.00 -8.13
N ALA A 33 6.62 -3.05 -9.04
CA ALA A 33 7.71 -2.08 -8.97
C ALA A 33 7.55 -1.15 -7.74
N ALA A 34 6.31 -0.77 -7.42
CA ALA A 34 6.00 0.04 -6.24
C ALA A 34 6.22 -0.72 -4.92
N VAL A 35 5.97 -2.03 -4.88
CA VAL A 35 6.27 -2.88 -3.71
C VAL A 35 7.79 -3.03 -3.54
N ASN A 36 8.50 -3.31 -4.63
CA ASN A 36 9.95 -3.45 -4.63
C ASN A 36 10.67 -2.17 -4.18
N SER A 37 10.15 -0.99 -4.54
CA SER A 37 10.75 0.29 -4.12
C SER A 37 10.66 0.55 -2.61
N LEU A 38 9.78 -0.17 -1.90
CA LEU A 38 9.68 -0.17 -0.44
C LEU A 38 10.58 -1.23 0.22
N GLY A 39 11.38 -1.96 -0.55
CA GLY A 39 12.26 -3.02 -0.04
C GLY A 39 11.52 -4.32 0.30
N ALA A 40 10.29 -4.49 -0.19
CA ALA A 40 9.48 -5.70 -0.01
C ALA A 40 9.42 -6.53 -1.29
N SER A 41 9.30 -7.84 -1.15
CA SER A 41 9.10 -8.78 -2.26
C SER A 41 7.65 -9.29 -2.36
N GLU A 42 6.86 -9.08 -1.31
CA GLU A 42 5.45 -9.49 -1.23
C GLU A 42 4.59 -8.35 -0.69
N LEU A 43 3.35 -8.24 -1.19
CA LEU A 43 2.43 -7.17 -0.81
C LEU A 43 2.09 -7.22 0.69
N GLN A 44 1.99 -8.41 1.28
CA GLN A 44 1.67 -8.62 2.68
C GLN A 44 2.71 -7.99 3.62
N GLN A 45 3.97 -7.88 3.19
CA GLN A 45 5.04 -7.30 4.00
C GLN A 45 4.89 -5.80 4.22
N ILE A 46 4.12 -5.12 3.37
CA ILE A 46 3.87 -3.68 3.49
C ILE A 46 2.51 -3.35 4.08
N VAL A 47 1.63 -4.34 4.32
CA VAL A 47 0.31 -4.07 4.86
C VAL A 47 0.42 -3.67 6.34
N GLY A 48 -0.12 -2.51 6.71
CA GLY A 48 -0.17 -2.06 8.10
C GLY A 48 1.17 -1.61 8.68
N THR A 49 2.15 -1.29 7.85
CA THR A 49 3.49 -0.86 8.27
C THR A 49 3.58 0.64 8.60
N LEU A 50 2.50 1.40 8.40
CA LEU A 50 2.49 2.84 8.69
C LEU A 50 2.69 3.10 10.19
N VAL A 51 3.77 3.81 10.53
CA VAL A 51 4.04 4.30 11.88
C VAL A 51 3.47 5.71 12.01
N ILE A 52 2.53 5.91 12.95
CA ILE A 52 1.94 7.22 13.24
C ILE A 52 2.51 7.73 14.56
N GLY A 53 3.26 8.84 14.50
CA GLY A 53 3.87 9.44 15.70
C GLY A 53 5.11 8.70 16.19
N ASP A 54 5.58 9.09 17.37
CA ASP A 54 6.87 8.67 17.90
C ASP A 54 6.75 7.35 18.67
N SER A 55 6.88 6.21 17.99
CA SER A 55 7.04 4.90 18.63
C SER A 55 8.36 4.75 19.42
N ALA A 56 9.13 5.83 19.59
CA ALA A 56 10.37 5.84 20.36
C ALA A 56 10.20 5.72 21.89
N LYS A 57 8.98 5.58 22.44
CA LYS A 57 8.78 5.43 23.90
C LYS A 57 7.65 4.48 24.33
N THR A 58 7.75 3.19 24.02
CA THR A 58 7.02 2.14 24.76
C THR A 58 7.77 0.81 24.73
N SER A 59 8.98 0.81 25.30
CA SER A 59 9.58 -0.39 25.87
C SER A 59 10.36 0.01 27.12
N ASN A 60 9.63 0.24 28.22
CA ASN A 60 10.08 -0.10 29.57
C ASN A 60 8.95 0.16 30.59
N LYS A 61 8.18 -0.88 30.94
CA LYS A 61 7.87 -1.22 32.33
C LYS A 61 7.27 -2.63 32.40
#